data_AF-A0A7X6PN62-F1
#
_entry.id   AF-A0A7X6PN62-F1
#
_cell.length_a   1.000
_cell.length_b   1.000
_cell.length_c   1.000
_cell.angle_alpha   90.00
_cell.angle_beta   90.00
_cell.angle_gamma   90.00
#
_symmetry.space_group_name_H-M   'P 1'
#
loop_
_entity.id
_entity.type
_entity.pdbx_description
1 polymer ?
#
loop_
_entity_poly.entity_id
_entity_poly.type
_entity_poly.pdbx_seq_one_letter_code
_entity_poly.pdbx_strand_id
1 'polypeptide(L)'
;MSALRPRMILAAVAVIGGLAAVQLALLGFERSAPDQFRRPDPVTPTVTPTTYTPTPTPSPSPSSPPRPETLPLKQDGFYWDLMDRTEELIRMYRDNPLHADKDYNQAFLYLLADQMGALRIAGLETGTKEERSEVIGRFTREINQLEDRYSAGAPLGTDVHIRRADGSEFIYDGSTAPGRS
;
A
#
# COMPACT_ATOMS: atom_id res chain seq x y z
N MET A 1 10.70 -30.37 31.53
CA MET A 1 9.44 -29.60 31.39
C MET A 1 9.74 -28.40 30.52
N SER A 2 9.54 -28.55 29.20
CA SER A 2 9.90 -27.54 28.22
C SER A 2 8.63 -26.83 27.74
N ALA A 3 8.53 -25.54 28.05
CA ALA A 3 7.45 -24.69 27.57
C ALA A 3 7.65 -24.42 26.08
N LEU A 4 6.78 -25.02 25.25
CA LEU A 4 6.60 -24.61 23.86
C LEU A 4 5.98 -23.21 23.85
N ARG A 5 6.77 -22.20 23.44
CA ARG A 5 6.23 -20.88 23.10
C ARG A 5 5.41 -21.02 21.82
N PRO A 6 4.16 -20.52 21.76
CA PRO A 6 3.44 -20.46 20.49
C PRO A 6 4.11 -19.40 19.61
N ARG A 7 4.64 -19.85 18.47
CA ARG A 7 4.94 -18.98 17.33
C ARG A 7 3.61 -18.36 16.90
N MET A 8 3.39 -17.09 17.20
CA MET A 8 2.32 -16.31 16.59
C MET A 8 2.66 -16.17 15.10
N ILE A 9 2.01 -17.00 14.31
CA ILE A 9 1.86 -16.88 12.86
C ILE A 9 1.04 -15.61 12.66
N LEU A 10 1.65 -14.53 12.17
CA LEU A 10 0.88 -13.36 11.77
C LEU A 10 0.07 -13.76 10.54
N ALA A 11 -1.24 -13.67 10.70
CA ALA A 11 -2.23 -14.26 9.84
C ALA A 11 -2.12 -13.77 8.40
N ALA A 12 -2.23 -14.72 7.48
CA ALA A 12 -2.55 -14.50 6.10
C ALA A 12 -3.77 -13.56 5.99
N VAL A 13 -3.60 -12.40 5.37
CA VAL A 13 -4.72 -11.66 4.82
C VAL A 13 -5.19 -12.47 3.62
N ALA A 14 -6.17 -13.32 3.88
CA ALA A 14 -6.86 -14.09 2.86
C ALA A 14 -7.52 -13.11 1.90
N VAL A 15 -7.03 -13.11 0.65
CA VAL A 15 -7.76 -12.59 -0.51
C VAL A 15 -8.98 -13.50 -0.68
N ILE A 16 -10.08 -13.14 0.00
CA ILE A 16 -11.40 -13.71 -0.25
C ILE A 16 -12.25 -12.55 -0.75
N GLY A 17 -12.77 -12.76 -1.95
CA GLY A 17 -13.46 -11.77 -2.75
C GLY A 17 -14.58 -11.02 -2.02
N GLY A 18 -14.81 -9.81 -2.52
CA GLY A 18 -15.97 -9.00 -2.19
C GLY A 18 -15.71 -7.93 -1.13
N LEU A 19 -15.69 -6.69 -1.60
CA LEU A 19 -16.20 -5.51 -0.89
C LEU A 19 -15.66 -5.22 0.52
N ALA A 20 -14.67 -4.32 0.61
CA ALA A 20 -14.60 -3.41 1.76
C ALA A 20 -13.85 -2.08 1.50
N ALA A 21 -12.84 -2.02 0.63
CA ALA A 21 -11.98 -0.83 0.55
C ALA A 21 -12.52 0.30 -0.36
N VAL A 22 -13.36 -0.01 -1.37
CA VAL A 22 -13.84 0.99 -2.33
C VAL A 22 -14.82 2.02 -1.73
N GLN A 23 -15.55 1.69 -0.66
CA GLN A 23 -16.58 2.60 -0.12
C GLN A 23 -16.02 3.86 0.57
N LEU A 24 -14.75 3.89 1.00
CA LEU A 24 -14.16 5.07 1.64
C LEU A 24 -13.31 5.93 0.70
N ALA A 25 -12.90 5.42 -0.47
CA ALA A 25 -12.06 6.16 -1.40
C ALA A 25 -12.83 7.25 -2.19
N LEU A 26 -14.12 7.05 -2.43
CA LEU A 26 -14.94 7.96 -3.24
C LEU A 26 -15.53 9.16 -2.47
N LEU A 27 -15.58 9.12 -1.13
CA LEU A 27 -16.11 10.23 -0.32
C LEU A 27 -15.05 11.28 0.08
N GLY A 28 -13.76 10.99 -0.09
CA GLY A 28 -12.66 11.92 0.22
C GLY A 28 -12.16 12.78 -0.96
N PHE A 29 -12.60 12.49 -2.19
CA PHE A 29 -12.09 13.17 -3.39
C PHE A 29 -12.63 14.60 -3.56
N GLU A 30 -13.67 15.01 -2.82
CA GLU A 30 -14.28 16.34 -2.94
C GLU A 30 -13.94 17.33 -1.80
N ARG A 31 -13.32 16.91 -0.69
CA ARG A 31 -12.96 17.82 0.42
C ARG A 31 -11.76 17.34 1.24
N SER A 32 -10.77 18.22 1.46
CA SER A 32 -9.74 18.19 2.54
C SER A 32 -8.45 17.41 2.21
N ALA A 33 -7.22 17.89 2.40
CA ALA A 33 -6.70 19.02 3.17
C ALA A 33 -5.29 19.43 2.64
N PRO A 34 -5.00 20.74 2.50
CA PRO A 34 -3.75 21.23 1.90
C PRO A 34 -2.49 21.13 2.80
N ASP A 35 -2.62 20.72 4.07
CA ASP A 35 -1.50 20.79 5.04
C ASP A 35 -0.80 19.45 5.36
N GLN A 36 -1.08 18.38 4.62
CA GLN A 36 -0.48 17.05 4.89
C GLN A 36 0.91 16.84 4.26
N PHE A 37 1.43 17.85 3.56
CA PHE A 37 2.65 17.75 2.73
C PHE A 37 3.95 18.19 3.41
N ARG A 38 3.96 18.48 4.73
CA ARG A 38 5.18 19.01 5.38
C ARG A 38 6.11 17.88 5.85
N ARG A 39 7.26 17.74 5.17
CA ARG A 39 8.44 17.01 5.67
C ARG A 39 8.90 17.59 7.02
N PRO A 40 9.38 16.76 7.97
CA PRO A 40 10.14 17.27 9.12
C PRO A 40 11.55 17.69 8.68
N ASP A 41 11.98 18.90 9.05
CA ASP A 41 13.36 19.39 8.83
C ASP A 41 14.36 18.80 9.85
N PRO A 42 15.63 18.55 9.45
CA PRO A 42 16.65 18.01 10.34
C PRO A 42 17.31 19.09 11.22
N VAL A 43 17.38 18.85 12.54
CA VAL A 43 18.11 19.70 13.50
C VAL A 43 19.51 19.16 13.80
N THR A 44 20.54 20.01 13.71
CA THR A 44 21.95 19.69 14.04
C THR A 44 22.33 20.30 15.40
N PRO A 45 22.78 19.51 16.40
CA PRO A 45 23.31 20.08 17.65
C PRO A 45 24.82 20.35 17.59
N THR A 46 25.23 21.50 18.16
CA THR A 46 26.63 21.93 18.40
C THR A 46 27.11 21.46 19.78
N VAL A 47 28.35 20.97 19.92
CA VAL A 47 28.92 20.53 21.22
C VAL A 47 30.23 21.26 21.55
N THR A 48 30.37 21.73 22.80
CA THR A 48 31.58 22.34 23.40
C THR A 48 32.32 21.34 24.29
N PRO A 49 33.67 21.27 24.33
CA PRO A 49 34.37 20.22 25.07
C PRO A 49 34.62 20.60 26.54
N THR A 50 34.47 19.63 27.44
CA THR A 50 35.01 19.68 28.82
C THR A 50 35.78 18.38 29.10
N THR A 51 36.96 18.52 29.72
CA THR A 51 37.90 17.45 30.04
C THR A 51 37.51 16.73 31.33
N TYR A 52 37.48 15.39 31.33
CA TYR A 52 37.17 14.56 32.51
C TYR A 52 38.32 13.61 32.89
N THR A 53 38.49 13.40 34.19
CA THR A 53 39.41 12.45 34.85
C THR A 53 38.86 11.01 34.78
N PRO A 54 39.67 9.97 34.51
CA PRO A 54 39.14 8.60 34.35
C PRO A 54 38.74 7.96 35.69
N THR A 55 37.51 7.50 35.77
CA THR A 55 36.95 6.62 36.82
C THR A 55 37.13 5.15 36.36
N PRO A 56 37.41 4.17 37.24
CA PRO A 56 37.64 2.78 36.84
C PRO A 56 36.46 2.17 36.08
N THR A 57 36.76 1.57 34.94
CA THR A 57 35.79 0.98 34.00
C THR A 57 35.19 -0.30 34.56
N PRO A 58 33.85 -0.39 34.79
CA PRO A 58 33.20 -1.67 35.02
C PRO A 58 33.25 -2.53 33.75
N SER A 59 33.43 -3.84 33.96
CA SER A 59 33.49 -4.88 32.92
C SER A 59 32.31 -4.78 31.93
N PRO A 60 32.54 -4.95 30.61
CA PRO A 60 31.46 -4.83 29.63
C PRO A 60 30.39 -5.89 29.87
N SER A 61 29.19 -5.42 30.25
CA SER A 61 27.99 -6.24 30.15
C SER A 61 27.76 -6.58 28.68
N PRO A 62 27.43 -7.85 28.33
CA PRO A 62 27.12 -8.20 26.96
C PRO A 62 25.99 -7.30 26.43
N SER A 63 26.27 -6.56 25.36
CA SER A 63 25.28 -5.75 24.67
C SER A 63 24.28 -6.70 24.03
N SER A 64 23.01 -6.56 24.41
CA SER A 64 21.94 -7.28 23.71
C SER A 64 21.93 -6.81 22.24
N PRO A 65 21.75 -7.71 21.25
CA PRO A 65 21.63 -7.28 19.87
C PRO A 65 20.50 -6.25 19.75
N PRO A 66 20.67 -5.19 18.93
CA PRO A 66 19.63 -4.20 18.74
C PRO A 66 18.37 -4.90 18.26
N ARG A 67 17.24 -4.65 18.94
CA ARG A 67 15.94 -5.11 18.48
C ARG A 67 15.69 -4.52 17.08
N PRO A 68 15.20 -5.30 16.10
CA PRO A 68 14.82 -4.76 14.80
C PRO A 68 13.85 -3.60 14.97
N GLU A 69 14.17 -2.46 14.36
CA GLU A 69 13.25 -1.33 14.32
C GLU A 69 12.03 -1.73 13.50
N THR A 70 10.85 -1.62 14.12
CA THR A 70 9.57 -1.81 13.45
C THR A 70 8.99 -0.44 13.22
N LEU A 71 8.65 -0.15 11.97
CA LEU A 71 8.13 1.15 11.55
C LEU A 71 6.89 0.93 10.66
N PRO A 72 5.96 1.89 10.63
CA PRO A 72 4.84 1.87 9.69
C PRO A 72 5.32 1.80 8.24
N LEU A 73 4.57 1.11 7.38
CA LEU A 73 4.87 1.02 5.94
C LEU A 73 5.01 2.39 5.28
N LYS A 74 4.17 3.37 5.64
CA LYS A 74 4.21 4.74 5.12
C LYS A 74 5.48 5.54 5.42
N GLN A 75 6.36 5.04 6.30
CA GLN A 75 7.67 5.64 6.54
C GLN A 75 8.73 5.16 5.53
N ASP A 76 8.40 4.15 4.73
CA ASP A 76 9.24 3.74 3.61
C ASP A 76 9.04 4.69 2.43
N GLY A 77 10.13 5.07 1.75
CA GLY A 77 10.05 5.97 0.58
C GLY A 77 9.31 5.32 -0.58
N PHE A 78 9.52 4.02 -0.79
CA PHE A 78 8.91 3.28 -1.90
C PHE A 78 7.39 3.14 -1.78
N TYR A 79 6.85 3.30 -0.57
CA TYR A 79 5.40 3.37 -0.36
C TYR A 79 4.80 4.57 -1.09
N TRP A 80 5.42 5.75 -0.97
CA TRP A 80 4.91 6.97 -1.60
C TRP A 80 5.11 6.93 -3.12
N ASP A 81 6.24 6.41 -3.59
CA ASP A 81 6.46 6.21 -5.03
C ASP A 81 5.36 5.32 -5.65
N LEU A 82 4.95 4.26 -4.94
CA LEU A 82 3.90 3.36 -5.41
C LEU A 82 2.51 4.01 -5.35
N MET A 83 2.22 4.80 -4.31
CA MET A 83 0.99 5.59 -4.22
C MET A 83 0.87 6.57 -5.39
N ASP A 84 1.93 7.33 -5.66
CA ASP A 84 1.98 8.34 -6.73
C ASP A 84 1.82 7.67 -8.10
N ARG A 85 2.51 6.54 -8.33
CA ARG A 85 2.37 5.76 -9.56
C ARG A 85 0.94 5.26 -9.77
N THR A 86 0.30 4.75 -8.72
CA THR A 86 -1.08 4.25 -8.82
C THR A 86 -2.06 5.39 -9.11
N GLU A 87 -1.87 6.56 -8.50
CA GLU A 87 -2.67 7.73 -8.79
C GLU A 87 -2.49 8.22 -10.23
N GLU A 88 -1.24 8.22 -10.72
CA GLU A 88 -0.92 8.57 -12.11
C GLU A 88 -1.61 7.63 -13.10
N LEU A 89 -1.60 6.32 -12.84
CA LEU A 89 -2.32 5.33 -13.65
C LEU A 89 -3.83 5.62 -13.74
N ILE A 90 -4.45 5.87 -12.59
CA ILE A 90 -5.88 6.20 -12.51
C ILE A 90 -6.17 7.49 -13.28
N ARG A 91 -5.30 8.50 -13.19
CA ARG A 91 -5.44 9.75 -13.94
C ARG A 91 -5.29 9.53 -15.44
N MET A 92 -4.21 8.88 -15.86
CA MET A 92 -3.86 8.66 -17.27
C MET A 92 -4.97 7.91 -18.01
N TYR A 93 -5.45 6.79 -17.46
CA TYR A 93 -6.43 5.94 -18.14
C TYR A 93 -7.88 6.38 -18.00
N ARG A 94 -8.18 7.23 -17.02
CA ARG A 94 -9.45 7.95 -16.96
C ARG A 94 -9.56 8.99 -18.07
N ASP A 95 -8.49 9.74 -18.30
CA ASP A 95 -8.47 10.82 -19.29
C ASP A 95 -8.26 10.27 -20.71
N ASN A 96 -7.48 9.19 -20.84
CA ASN A 96 -7.11 8.56 -22.11
C ASN A 96 -7.30 7.04 -22.02
N PRO A 97 -8.54 6.53 -22.08
CA PRO A 97 -8.80 5.09 -22.07
C PRO A 97 -8.18 4.41 -23.30
N LEU A 98 -7.55 3.26 -23.11
CA LEU A 98 -6.94 2.48 -24.21
C LEU A 98 -7.97 1.68 -25.02
N HIS A 99 -9.10 1.32 -24.40
CA HIS A 99 -10.13 0.49 -25.04
C HIS A 99 -11.41 1.28 -25.25
N ALA A 100 -12.18 0.91 -26.28
CA ALA A 100 -13.49 1.52 -26.52
C ALA A 100 -14.56 1.02 -25.53
N ASP A 101 -14.33 -0.13 -24.91
CA ASP A 101 -15.25 -0.76 -23.96
C ASP A 101 -15.24 0.00 -22.62
N LYS A 102 -16.34 0.70 -22.36
CA LYS A 102 -16.48 1.57 -21.19
C LYS A 102 -16.50 0.78 -19.88
N ASP A 103 -17.14 -0.38 -19.86
CA ASP A 103 -17.28 -1.18 -18.65
C ASP A 103 -15.94 -1.85 -18.31
N TYR A 104 -15.20 -2.31 -19.33
CA TYR A 104 -13.83 -2.79 -19.16
C TYR A 104 -12.89 -1.73 -18.56
N ASN A 105 -12.91 -0.51 -19.12
CA ASN A 105 -12.11 0.61 -18.61
C ASN A 105 -12.50 0.97 -17.18
N GLN A 106 -13.80 1.03 -16.90
CA GLN A 106 -14.32 1.37 -15.59
C GLN A 106 -13.94 0.31 -14.54
N ALA A 107 -14.02 -0.98 -14.88
CA ALA A 107 -13.60 -2.07 -14.01
C ALA A 107 -12.11 -1.99 -13.67
N PHE A 108 -11.26 -1.73 -14.66
CA PHE A 108 -9.83 -1.53 -14.45
C PHE A 108 -9.54 -0.36 -13.48
N LEU A 109 -10.19 0.79 -13.67
CA LEU A 109 -10.03 1.94 -12.76
C LEU A 109 -10.48 1.63 -11.34
N TYR A 110 -11.55 0.84 -11.16
CA TYR A 110 -11.98 0.40 -9.83
C TYR A 110 -10.97 -0.54 -9.17
N LEU A 111 -10.37 -1.45 -9.92
CA LEU A 111 -9.34 -2.35 -9.39
C LEU A 111 -8.08 -1.58 -8.98
N LEU A 112 -7.66 -0.56 -9.74
CA LEU A 112 -6.56 0.32 -9.32
C LEU A 112 -6.91 1.13 -8.06
N ALA A 113 -8.13 1.64 -7.96
CA ALA A 113 -8.59 2.36 -6.78
C ALA A 113 -8.66 1.46 -5.54
N ASP A 114 -9.06 0.20 -5.70
CA ASP A 114 -9.05 -0.80 -4.64
C ASP A 114 -7.62 -1.10 -4.16
N GLN A 115 -6.68 -1.30 -5.09
CA GLN A 115 -5.26 -1.47 -4.77
C GLN A 115 -4.68 -0.27 -4.02
N MET A 116 -5.01 0.95 -4.42
CA MET A 116 -4.61 2.17 -3.71
C MET A 116 -5.23 2.24 -2.30
N GLY A 117 -6.51 1.85 -2.16
CA GLY A 117 -7.18 1.77 -0.87
C GLY A 117 -6.55 0.76 0.07
N ALA A 118 -6.27 -0.45 -0.42
CA ALA A 118 -5.59 -1.50 0.29
C ALA A 118 -4.16 -1.09 0.70
N LEU A 119 -3.42 -0.42 -0.19
CA LEU A 119 -2.09 0.11 0.11
C LEU A 119 -2.15 1.15 1.24
N ARG A 120 -3.14 2.06 1.25
CA ARG A 120 -3.33 3.04 2.34
C ARG A 120 -3.58 2.38 3.70
N ILE A 121 -4.37 1.30 3.72
CA ILE A 121 -4.63 0.53 4.94
C ILE A 121 -3.34 -0.15 5.40
N ALA A 122 -2.64 -0.83 4.51
CA ALA A 122 -1.34 -1.46 4.78
C ALA A 122 -0.28 -0.42 5.22
N GLY A 123 -0.40 0.83 4.75
CA GLY A 123 0.39 2.00 5.14
C GLY A 123 0.51 2.22 6.65
N LEU A 124 -0.50 1.78 7.41
CA LEU A 124 -0.60 1.93 8.86
C LEU A 124 0.03 0.76 9.62
N GLU A 125 0.26 -0.38 8.96
CA GLU A 125 0.84 -1.57 9.58
C GLU A 125 2.34 -1.37 9.83
N THR A 126 2.78 -1.82 11.00
CA THR A 126 4.20 -1.78 11.39
C THR A 126 4.86 -3.11 11.10
N GLY A 127 6.04 -3.08 10.48
CA GLY A 127 6.84 -4.27 10.22
C GLY A 127 8.33 -3.96 10.21
N THR A 128 9.15 -5.01 10.13
CA THR A 128 10.58 -4.89 9.84
C THR A 128 10.80 -4.34 8.44
N LYS A 129 12.03 -3.98 8.09
CA LYS A 129 12.36 -3.50 6.75
C LYS A 129 12.05 -4.55 5.67
N GLU A 130 12.32 -5.81 5.98
CA GLU A 130 12.09 -6.95 5.10
C GLU A 130 10.59 -7.14 4.88
N GLU A 131 9.79 -7.18 5.95
CA GLU A 131 8.33 -7.29 5.87
C GLU A 131 7.71 -6.14 5.07
N ARG A 132 8.17 -4.90 5.31
CA ARG A 132 7.73 -3.73 4.53
C ARG A 132 8.06 -3.88 3.05
N SER A 133 9.27 -4.32 2.73
CA SER A 133 9.72 -4.53 1.34
C SER A 133 8.90 -5.61 0.63
N GLU A 134 8.55 -6.68 1.35
CA GLU A 134 7.69 -7.75 0.81
C GLU A 134 6.28 -7.24 0.50
N VAL A 135 5.70 -6.45 1.41
CA VAL A 135 4.37 -5.83 1.22
C VAL A 135 4.39 -4.88 0.02
N ILE A 136 5.36 -3.97 -0.06
CA ILE A 136 5.51 -3.04 -1.20
C ILE A 136 5.69 -3.82 -2.50
N GLY A 137 6.62 -4.79 -2.51
CA GLY A 137 6.90 -5.59 -3.68
C GLY A 137 5.70 -6.41 -4.17
N ARG A 138 4.82 -6.84 -3.27
CA ARG A 138 3.54 -7.48 -3.63
C ARG A 138 2.63 -6.49 -4.35
N PHE A 139 2.34 -5.34 -3.75
CA PHE A 139 1.49 -4.33 -4.37
C PHE A 139 2.02 -3.86 -5.73
N THR A 140 3.33 -3.63 -5.85
CA THR A 140 3.97 -3.29 -7.13
C THR A 140 3.68 -4.36 -8.20
N ARG A 141 3.81 -5.64 -7.86
CA ARG A 141 3.52 -6.73 -8.82
C ARG A 141 2.05 -6.77 -9.22
N GLU A 142 1.14 -6.61 -8.25
CA GLU A 142 -0.31 -6.65 -8.51
C GLU A 142 -0.75 -5.51 -9.42
N ILE A 143 -0.28 -4.28 -9.14
CA ILE A 143 -0.57 -3.10 -9.96
C ILE A 143 -0.01 -3.25 -11.38
N ASN A 144 1.25 -3.68 -11.51
CA ASN A 144 1.87 -3.88 -12.84
C ASN A 144 1.16 -4.98 -13.63
N GLN A 145 0.82 -6.11 -13.01
CA GLN A 145 0.09 -7.18 -13.69
C GLN A 145 -1.29 -6.73 -14.15
N LEU A 146 -1.97 -5.90 -13.37
CA LEU A 146 -3.26 -5.34 -13.74
C LEU A 146 -3.13 -4.38 -14.92
N GLU A 147 -2.13 -3.49 -14.92
CA GLU A 147 -1.82 -2.60 -16.04
C GLU A 147 -1.43 -3.37 -17.31
N ASP A 148 -0.62 -4.43 -17.18
CA ASP A 148 -0.20 -5.27 -18.30
C ASP A 148 -1.42 -5.97 -18.95
N ARG A 149 -2.32 -6.53 -18.13
CA ARG A 149 -3.57 -7.16 -18.61
C ARG A 149 -4.47 -6.14 -19.31
N TYR A 150 -4.65 -4.97 -18.69
CA TYR A 150 -5.42 -3.88 -19.26
C TYR A 150 -4.85 -3.46 -20.61
N SER A 151 -3.54 -3.20 -20.68
CA SER A 151 -2.87 -2.77 -21.91
C SER A 151 -2.96 -3.83 -23.02
N ALA A 152 -2.93 -5.12 -22.67
CA ALA A 152 -3.08 -6.22 -23.62
C ALA A 152 -4.53 -6.50 -24.05
N GLY A 153 -5.53 -5.84 -23.44
CA GLY A 153 -6.94 -6.18 -23.63
C GLY A 153 -7.26 -7.62 -23.18
N ALA A 154 -6.56 -8.11 -22.16
CA ALA A 154 -6.77 -9.43 -21.58
C ALA A 154 -7.84 -9.37 -20.47
N PRO A 155 -8.41 -10.51 -20.05
CA PRO A 155 -9.24 -10.55 -18.86
C PRO A 155 -8.54 -9.95 -17.64
N LEU A 156 -9.22 -9.07 -16.92
CA LEU A 156 -8.66 -8.41 -15.73
C LEU A 156 -8.40 -9.43 -14.59
N GLY A 157 -9.15 -10.53 -14.59
CA GLY A 157 -8.99 -11.67 -13.68
C GLY A 157 -9.55 -11.43 -12.28
N THR A 158 -10.33 -10.36 -12.08
CA THR A 158 -11.03 -10.07 -10.82
C THR A 158 -12.38 -9.46 -11.13
N ASP A 159 -13.43 -10.04 -10.52
CA ASP A 159 -14.79 -9.53 -10.66
C ASP A 159 -14.93 -8.20 -9.91
N VAL A 160 -15.73 -7.29 -10.46
CA VAL A 160 -16.05 -6.02 -9.81
C VAL A 160 -17.53 -5.97 -9.56
N HIS A 161 -17.91 -5.80 -8.28
CA HIS A 161 -19.29 -5.54 -7.88
C HIS A 161 -19.33 -4.31 -6.97
N ILE A 162 -19.89 -3.21 -7.48
CA ILE A 162 -19.99 -1.95 -6.76
C ILE A 162 -21.42 -1.49 -6.73
N ARG A 163 -21.95 -1.33 -5.51
CA ARG A 163 -23.20 -0.62 -5.27
C ARG A 163 -22.91 0.87 -5.12
N ARG A 164 -23.51 1.69 -5.97
CA ARG A 164 -23.37 3.14 -6.01
C ARG A 164 -24.35 3.81 -5.05
N ALA A 165 -24.09 5.07 -4.72
CA ALA A 165 -24.89 5.84 -3.76
C ALA A 165 -26.34 6.07 -4.23
N ASP A 166 -26.56 6.11 -5.54
CA ASP A 166 -27.90 6.19 -6.17
C ASP A 166 -28.68 4.86 -6.14
N GLY A 167 -28.09 3.81 -5.57
CA GLY A 167 -28.67 2.47 -5.50
C GLY A 167 -28.44 1.61 -6.75
N SER A 168 -27.82 2.14 -7.80
CA SER A 168 -27.43 1.34 -8.97
C SER A 168 -26.24 0.42 -8.64
N GLU A 169 -26.10 -0.64 -9.42
CA GLU A 169 -24.98 -1.57 -9.31
C GLU A 169 -24.15 -1.58 -10.60
N PHE A 170 -22.84 -1.62 -10.42
CA PHE A 170 -21.87 -1.93 -11.47
C PHE A 170 -21.38 -3.35 -11.23
N ILE A 171 -21.55 -4.20 -12.24
CA ILE A 171 -21.12 -5.60 -12.22
C ILE A 171 -20.24 -5.84 -13.44
N TYR A 172 -19.05 -6.40 -13.22
CA TYR A 172 -18.11 -6.78 -14.26
C TYR A 172 -17.53 -8.16 -13.92
N ASP A 173 -17.59 -9.08 -14.89
CA ASP A 173 -16.98 -10.41 -14.78
C ASP A 173 -15.51 -10.33 -15.17
N GLY A 174 -14.62 -10.64 -14.22
CA GLY A 174 -13.18 -10.58 -14.36
C GLY A 174 -12.62 -11.49 -15.45
N SER A 175 -13.37 -12.50 -15.90
CA SER A 175 -12.98 -13.40 -16.98
C SER A 175 -13.24 -12.85 -18.38
N THR A 176 -13.98 -11.74 -18.49
CA THR A 176 -14.31 -11.12 -19.77
C THR A 176 -13.19 -10.21 -20.28
N ALA A 177 -13.09 -10.09 -21.60
CA ALA A 177 -12.14 -9.24 -22.32
C ALA A 177 -12.93 -8.24 -23.18
N PRO A 178 -12.36 -7.06 -23.53
CA PRO A 178 -13.09 -6.03 -24.26
C PRO A 178 -13.67 -6.55 -25.57
N GLY A 179 -14.94 -6.22 -25.84
CA GLY A 179 -15.65 -6.64 -27.07
C GLY A 179 -16.07 -8.12 -27.11
N ARG A 180 -16.00 -8.84 -25.99
CA ARG A 180 -16.53 -10.20 -25.84
C ARG A 180 -17.50 -10.25 -24.66
N SER A 181 -18.75 -9.89 -24.93
CA SER A 181 -19.91 -10.05 -24.04
C SER A 181 -20.78 -11.20 -24.51
#